data_AF-A0A319EYK3-F1
#
_entry.id   AF-A0A319EYK3-F1
#
_cell.length_a   1.000
_cell.length_b   1.000
_cell.length_c   1.000
_cell.angle_alpha   90.00
_cell.angle_beta   90.00
_cell.angle_gamma   90.00
#
_symmetry.space_group_name_H-M   'P 1'
#
loop_
_entity.id
_entity.type
_entity.pdbx_description
1 polymer ?
#
loop_
_entity_poly.entity_id
_entity_poly.type
_entity_poly.pdbx_seq_one_letter_code
_entity_poly.pdbx_strand_id
1 'polypeptide(L)' 'MKVTLTLKRTPSADDITYLHESLQAIHPDVIETSREGLSISFAAPTDDVEEFGTLFYSWLHSPDSIMEGYAMVADL' A
#
# COMPACT_ATOMS: atom_id res chain seq x y z
N MET A 1 11.49 0.72 3.86
CA MET A 1 10.20 0.01 3.97
C MET A 1 9.78 -0.54 2.61
N LYS A 2 9.28 -1.77 2.58
CA LYS A 2 8.61 -2.39 1.44
C LYS A 2 7.27 -2.97 1.88
N VAL A 3 6.21 -2.73 1.12
CA VAL A 3 4.89 -3.28 1.38
C VAL A 3 4.35 -3.96 0.13
N THR A 4 3.68 -5.09 0.30
CA THR A 4 2.89 -5.75 -0.72
C THR A 4 1.44 -5.80 -0.27
N LEU A 5 0.55 -5.21 -1.06
CA LEU A 5 -0.90 -5.22 -0.86
C LEU A 5 -1.51 -6.36 -1.68
N THR A 6 -2.38 -7.15 -1.05
CA THR A 6 -3.22 -8.14 -1.72
C THR A 6 -4.64 -7.59 -1.84
N LEU A 7 -5.21 -7.62 -3.04
CA LEU A 7 -6.48 -6.99 -3.38
C LEU A 7 -7.58 -8.05 -3.58
N LYS A 8 -8.82 -7.69 -3.26
CA LYS A 8 -10.00 -8.56 -3.47
C LYS A 8 -10.42 -8.65 -4.93
N ARG A 9 -10.03 -7.67 -5.74
CA ARG A 9 -10.42 -7.52 -7.16
C ARG A 9 -9.34 -6.77 -7.91
N THR A 10 -9.36 -6.90 -9.23
CA THR A 10 -8.48 -6.12 -10.11
C THR A 10 -8.75 -4.63 -9.86
N PRO A 11 -7.72 -3.85 -9.48
CA PRO A 11 -7.90 -2.43 -9.20
C PRO A 11 -8.14 -1.64 -10.48
N SER A 12 -8.97 -0.62 -10.40
CA SER A 12 -9.10 0.39 -11.45
C SER A 12 -7.87 1.32 -11.47
N ALA A 13 -7.70 2.09 -12.54
CA ALA A 13 -6.64 3.10 -12.61
C ALA A 13 -6.79 4.16 -11.50
N ASP A 14 -8.02 4.49 -11.13
CA ASP A 14 -8.31 5.43 -10.04
C ASP A 14 -7.95 4.83 -8.68
N ASP A 15 -8.26 3.55 -8.44
CA ASP A 15 -7.85 2.85 -7.20
C ASP A 15 -6.33 2.88 -7.04
N ILE A 16 -5.59 2.59 -8.11
CA ILE A 16 -4.13 2.61 -8.12
C ILE A 16 -3.59 4.02 -7.82
N THR A 17 -4.17 5.03 -8.47
CA THR A 17 -3.75 6.43 -8.29
C THR A 17 -3.99 6.86 -6.85
N TYR A 18 -5.17 6.57 -6.32
CA TYR A 18 -5.53 6.84 -4.93
C TYR A 18 -4.60 6.13 -3.94
N LEU A 19 -4.30 4.84 -4.17
CA LEU A 19 -3.36 4.08 -3.33
C LEU A 19 -1.98 4.74 -3.32
N HIS A 20 -1.45 5.09 -4.48
CA HIS A 20 -0.11 5.69 -4.59
C HIS A 20 -0.07 7.09 -3.96
N GLU A 21 -1.03 7.95 -4.25
CA GLU A 21 -1.12 9.31 -3.67
C GLU A 21 -1.27 9.27 -2.15
N SER A 22 -2.09 8.35 -1.62
CA SER A 22 -2.26 8.19 -0.17
C SER A 22 -0.96 7.79 0.52
N LEU A 23 -0.14 6.95 -0.14
CA LEU A 23 1.18 6.58 0.38
C LEU A 23 2.18 7.73 0.27
N GLN A 24 2.12 8.50 -0.82
CA GLN A 24 2.97 9.68 -1.01
C GLN A 24 2.65 10.80 -0.02
N ALA A 25 1.42 10.87 0.48
CA ALA A 25 1.05 11.77 1.57
C ALA A 25 1.77 11.46 2.89
N ILE A 26 2.17 10.19 3.11
CA ILE A 26 2.99 9.77 4.26
C ILE A 26 4.48 9.97 3.94
N HIS A 27 4.95 9.45 2.79
CA HIS A 27 6.33 9.61 2.36
C HIS A 27 6.44 9.90 0.86
N PRO A 28 6.97 11.06 0.43
CA PRO A 28 6.93 11.49 -0.97
C PRO A 28 7.70 10.55 -1.92
N ASP A 29 8.77 9.91 -1.43
CA ASP A 29 9.57 8.97 -2.24
C ASP A 29 8.99 7.55 -2.33
N VAL A 30 7.71 7.35 -2.01
CA VAL A 30 7.05 6.06 -2.27
C VAL A 30 6.98 5.82 -3.78
N ILE A 31 7.44 4.65 -4.20
CA ILE A 31 7.35 4.17 -5.58
C ILE A 31 6.68 2.81 -5.66
N GLU A 32 5.92 2.58 -6.74
CA GLU A 32 5.49 1.22 -7.10
C GLU A 32 6.69 0.43 -7.65
N THR A 33 6.92 -0.74 -7.07
CA THR A 33 8.03 -1.65 -7.45
C THR A 33 7.57 -2.82 -8.30
N SER A 34 6.32 -3.28 -8.12
CA SER A 34 5.74 -4.34 -8.92
C SER A 34 4.22 -4.34 -8.85
N ARG A 35 3.60 -4.88 -9.91
CA ARG A 35 2.17 -5.15 -9.98
C ARG A 35 1.94 -6.44 -10.75
N GLU A 36 1.34 -7.42 -10.08
CA GLU A 36 1.07 -8.73 -10.66
C GLU A 36 -0.27 -9.27 -10.15
N GLY A 37 -1.21 -9.50 -11.07
CA GLY A 37 -2.55 -9.98 -10.75
C GLY A 37 -3.25 -9.08 -9.72
N LEU A 38 -3.49 -9.63 -8.54
CA LEU A 38 -4.14 -8.95 -7.41
C LEU A 38 -3.14 -8.45 -6.35
N SER A 39 -1.86 -8.35 -6.70
CA SER A 39 -0.81 -7.87 -5.81
C SER A 39 -0.14 -6.62 -6.35
N ILE A 40 0.04 -5.61 -5.49
CA ILE A 40 0.81 -4.40 -5.78
C ILE A 40 1.86 -4.22 -4.69
N SER A 41 3.11 -3.95 -5.07
CA SER A 41 4.18 -3.68 -4.11
C SER A 41 4.72 -2.27 -4.22
N PHE A 42 4.88 -1.61 -3.07
CA PHE A 42 5.46 -0.28 -2.95
C PHE A 42 6.72 -0.32 -2.08
N ALA A 43 7.63 0.62 -2.30
CA ALA A 43 8.80 0.82 -1.46
C ALA A 43 9.01 2.30 -1.18
N ALA A 44 9.52 2.61 0.02
CA ALA A 44 10.01 3.93 0.38
C ALA A 44 11.28 3.80 1.23
N PRO A 45 12.22 4.76 1.13
CA PRO A 45 13.48 4.75 1.86
C PRO A 45 13.32 5.25 3.31
N THR A 46 12.41 4.62 4.05
CA THR A 46 12.12 4.95 5.46
C THR A 46 12.10 3.69 6.33
N ASP A 47 12.50 3.83 7.59
CA ASP A 47 12.34 2.89 8.70
C ASP A 47 11.13 3.24 9.58
N ASP A 48 10.63 4.47 9.52
CA ASP A 48 9.37 4.88 10.14
C ASP A 48 8.18 4.34 9.33
N VAL A 49 7.50 3.36 9.92
CA VAL A 49 6.40 2.62 9.31
C VAL A 49 5.08 2.74 10.08
N GLU A 50 5.02 3.55 11.14
CA GLU A 50 3.84 3.64 12.01
C GLU A 50 2.62 4.20 11.28
N GLU A 51 2.80 5.30 10.54
CA GLU A 51 1.73 5.93 9.76
C GLU A 51 1.26 5.02 8.62
N PHE A 52 2.20 4.31 7.97
CA PHE A 52 1.89 3.30 6.96
C PHE A 52 1.04 2.17 7.54
N GLY A 53 1.45 1.61 8.69
CA GLY A 53 0.71 0.56 9.37
C GLY A 53 -0.71 1.00 9.74
N THR A 54 -0.86 2.23 10.22
CA THR A 54 -2.17 2.83 10.56
C THR A 54 -3.05 2.96 9.31
N LEU A 55 -2.50 3.46 8.20
CA LEU A 55 -3.21 3.58 6.93
C LEU A 55 -3.68 2.21 6.43
N PHE A 56 -2.80 1.21 6.37
CA PHE A 56 -3.15 -0.12 5.89
C PHE A 56 -4.18 -0.81 6.78
N TYR A 57 -4.08 -0.65 8.11
CA TYR A 57 -5.09 -1.17 9.02
C TYR A 57 -6.47 -0.53 8.75
N SER A 58 -6.50 0.79 8.54
CA SER A 58 -7.74 1.50 8.21
C SER A 58 -8.36 1.01 6.90
N TRP A 59 -7.53 0.75 5.89
CA TRP A 59 -7.98 0.21 4.61
C TRP A 59 -8.48 -1.22 4.73
N LEU A 60 -7.81 -2.07 5.51
CA LEU A 60 -8.20 -3.48 5.68
C LEU A 60 -9.59 -3.62 6.28
N HIS A 61 -9.92 -2.74 7.23
CA HIS A 61 -11.18 -2.76 7.98
C HIS A 61 -12.26 -1.82 7.43
N SER A 62 -12.00 -1.13 6.32
CA SER A 62 -13.02 -0.32 5.65
C SER A 62 -14.15 -1.20 5.08
N PRO A 63 -15.43 -0.81 5.20
CA PRO A 63 -16.54 -1.54 4.59
C PRO A 63 -16.40 -1.69 3.07
N ASP A 64 -15.79 -0.69 2.42
CA ASP A 64 -15.52 -0.67 0.98
C ASP A 64 -14.08 -1.09 0.64
N SER A 65 -13.43 -1.82 1.55
CA SER A 65 -12.03 -2.20 1.41
C SER A 65 -11.79 -3.01 0.14
N ILE A 66 -10.99 -2.45 -0.77
CA ILE A 66 -10.43 -3.15 -1.93
C ILE A 66 -9.31 -4.12 -1.53
N MET A 67 -8.82 -4.03 -0.29
CA MET A 67 -7.70 -4.81 0.22
C MET A 67 -8.20 -6.09 0.92
N GLU A 68 -7.54 -7.20 0.64
CA GLU A 68 -7.70 -8.47 1.34
C GLU A 68 -6.67 -8.62 2.47
N GLY A 69 -5.46 -8.10 2.26
CA GLY A 69 -4.38 -8.12 3.24
C GLY A 69 -3.18 -7.32 2.79
N TYR A 70 -2.18 -7.22 3.66
CA TYR A 70 -0.90 -6.59 3.35
C TYR A 70 0.25 -7.27 4.10
N ALA A 71 1.43 -7.26 3.49
CA ALA A 71 2.68 -7.68 4.11
C ALA A 71 3.68 -6.52 4.03
N MET A 72 4.11 -6.01 5.18
CA MET A 72 5.05 -4.90 5.27
C MET A 72 6.34 -5.35 5.94
N VAL A 73 7.47 -4.98 5.34
CA VAL A 73 8.82 -5.22 5.85
C VAL A 73 9.53 -3.87 5.99
N ALA A 74 9.94 -3.53 7.20
CA ALA A 74 10.90 -2.46 7.42
C ALA A 74 12.29 -3.05 7.20
N ASP A 75 13.09 -2.42 6.34
CA ASP A 75 14.51 -2.79 6.20
C ASP A 75 15.19 -2.20 7.44
N LEU A 76 15.71 -3.06 8.32
CA LEU A 76 16.40 -2.73 9.57
C LEU A 76 17.91 -2.69 9.33
#